data_AF-A0A510K8Z4-F1
#
_entry.id   AF-A0A510K8Z4-F1
#
_cell.length_a   1.000
_cell.length_b   1.000
_cell.length_c   1.000
_cell.angle_alpha   90.00
_cell.angle_beta   90.00
_cell.angle_gamma   90.00
#
_symmetry.space_group_name_H-M   'P 1'
#
loop_
_entity.id
_entity.type
_entity.pdbx_description
1 polymer ?
#
loop_
_entity_poly.entity_id
_entity_poly.type
_entity_poly.pdbx_seq_one_letter_code
_entity_poly.pdbx_strand_id
1 'polypeptide(L)'
;MKKENEENNLTKEERIKEEEKRKQRLFEIEKKLGRHNNDKAVKNKRNNKIMKYFALATNMVYILALPILIMLGFYLFLKKYLFKTDQPIVLIIFLILGAISGYWSLIKQINNIK
;
A
#
# COMPACT_ATOMS: atom_id res chain seq x y z
N MET A 1 -9.60 -43.37 52.04
CA MET A 1 -9.44 -41.98 51.53
C MET A 1 -8.16 -41.72 50.73
N LYS A 2 -6.99 -42.37 50.96
CA LYS A 2 -5.77 -42.08 50.17
C LYS A 2 -5.74 -42.71 48.76
N LYS A 3 -6.24 -43.94 48.57
CA LYS A 3 -6.18 -44.66 47.27
C LYS A 3 -7.06 -44.04 46.17
N GLU A 4 -8.24 -43.56 46.54
CA GLU A 4 -9.22 -42.96 45.62
C GLU A 4 -8.74 -41.62 45.04
N ASN A 5 -7.82 -40.93 45.73
CA ASN A 5 -7.26 -39.65 45.29
C ASN A 5 -6.07 -39.84 44.32
N GLU A 6 -5.44 -41.01 44.34
CA GLU A 6 -4.29 -41.36 43.50
C GLU A 6 -4.77 -41.88 42.14
N GLU A 7 -5.75 -42.78 42.12
CA GLU A 7 -6.41 -43.24 40.88
C GLU A 7 -7.09 -42.09 40.12
N ASN A 8 -7.74 -41.16 40.82
CA ASN A 8 -8.36 -39.98 40.19
C ASN A 8 -7.33 -39.01 39.58
N ASN A 9 -6.12 -38.92 40.14
CA ASN A 9 -5.03 -38.11 39.57
C ASN A 9 -4.39 -38.79 38.35
N LEU A 10 -4.14 -40.10 38.42
CA LEU A 10 -3.68 -40.91 37.27
C LEU A 10 -4.64 -40.79 36.08
N THR A 11 -5.95 -40.90 36.33
CA THR A 11 -7.00 -40.75 35.30
C THR A 11 -7.09 -39.31 34.76
N LYS A 12 -6.69 -38.31 35.55
CA LYS A 12 -6.61 -36.91 35.11
C LYS A 12 -5.40 -36.68 34.22
N GLU A 13 -4.24 -37.19 34.61
CA GLU A 13 -2.99 -37.06 33.84
C GLU A 13 -3.06 -37.79 32.49
N GLU A 14 -3.69 -38.96 32.44
CA GLU A 14 -3.91 -39.69 31.19
C GLU A 14 -4.80 -38.93 30.22
N ARG A 15 -5.89 -38.31 30.71
CA ARG A 15 -6.76 -37.45 29.90
C ARG A 15 -6.03 -36.22 29.37
N ILE A 16 -5.17 -35.60 30.18
CA ILE A 16 -4.36 -34.45 29.76
C ILE A 16 -3.36 -34.85 28.67
N LYS A 17 -2.67 -36.00 28.82
CA LYS A 17 -1.76 -36.54 27.80
C LYS A 17 -2.49 -36.89 26.50
N GLU A 18 -3.71 -37.42 26.57
CA GLU A 18 -4.50 -37.71 25.37
C GLU A 18 -4.96 -36.42 24.67
N GLU A 19 -5.36 -35.41 25.42
CA GLU A 19 -5.69 -34.08 24.90
C GLU A 19 -4.49 -33.42 24.21
N GLU A 20 -3.29 -33.49 24.80
CA GLU A 20 -2.06 -32.98 24.19
C GLU A 20 -1.73 -33.72 22.88
N LYS A 21 -1.86 -35.05 22.86
CA LYS A 21 -1.68 -35.85 21.63
C LYS A 21 -2.71 -35.51 20.55
N ARG A 22 -3.95 -35.15 20.92
CA ARG A 22 -4.97 -34.68 19.97
C ARG A 22 -4.62 -33.31 19.42
N LYS A 23 -4.19 -32.37 20.28
CA LYS A 23 -3.76 -31.02 19.88
C LYS A 23 -2.53 -31.06 18.96
N GLN A 24 -1.56 -31.92 19.24
CA GLN A 24 -0.39 -32.14 18.38
C GLN A 24 -0.77 -32.69 17.00
N ARG A 25 -1.65 -33.70 16.95
CA ARG A 25 -2.16 -34.25 15.67
C ARG A 25 -2.93 -33.21 14.86
N LEU A 26 -3.77 -32.41 15.52
CA LEU A 26 -4.51 -31.33 14.88
C LEU A 26 -3.55 -30.28 14.31
N PHE A 27 -2.52 -29.90 15.06
CA PHE A 27 -1.48 -28.97 14.62
C PHE A 27 -0.69 -29.50 13.41
N GLU A 28 -0.33 -30.78 13.39
CA GLU A 28 0.33 -31.41 12.24
C GLU A 28 -0.56 -31.44 10.99
N ILE A 29 -1.86 -31.71 11.16
CA ILE A 29 -2.85 -31.68 10.08
C ILE A 29 -2.98 -30.24 9.55
N GLU A 30 -3.12 -29.23 10.40
CA GLU A 30 -3.17 -27.83 10.00
C GLU A 30 -1.89 -27.37 9.29
N LYS A 31 -0.74 -27.85 9.75
CA LYS A 31 0.56 -27.60 9.13
C LYS A 31 0.65 -28.24 7.73
N LYS A 32 0.18 -29.49 7.56
CA LYS A 32 0.09 -30.18 6.27
C LYS A 32 -0.91 -29.52 5.32
N LEU A 33 -2.04 -29.03 5.83
CA LEU A 33 -3.02 -28.22 5.10
C LEU A 33 -2.52 -26.81 4.74
N GLY A 34 -1.31 -26.44 5.19
CA GLY A 34 -0.68 -25.18 4.85
C GLY A 34 -1.27 -23.96 5.56
N ARG A 35 -2.12 -24.14 6.57
CA ARG A 35 -2.68 -23.05 7.38
C ARG A 35 -1.62 -22.29 8.18
N HIS A 36 -0.53 -22.96 8.54
CA HIS A 36 0.64 -22.37 9.19
C HIS A 36 1.76 -21.95 8.21
N ASN A 37 1.55 -22.03 6.88
CA ASN A 37 2.51 -21.56 5.88
C ASN A 37 2.42 -20.04 5.68
N ASN A 38 2.64 -19.27 6.76
CA ASN A 38 2.67 -17.81 6.71
C ASN A 38 3.74 -17.30 5.73
N ASP A 39 4.82 -18.07 5.53
CA ASP A 39 5.89 -17.73 4.60
C ASP A 39 5.43 -17.71 3.14
N LYS A 40 4.53 -18.60 2.73
CA LYS A 40 4.02 -18.63 1.34
C LYS A 40 3.13 -17.43 1.04
N ALA A 41 2.28 -17.03 1.98
CA ALA A 41 1.42 -15.86 1.85
C ALA A 41 2.23 -14.56 1.82
N VAL A 42 3.22 -14.42 2.71
CA VAL A 42 4.08 -13.24 2.76
C VAL A 42 5.03 -13.17 1.55
N LYS A 43 5.48 -14.32 1.02
CA LYS A 43 6.29 -14.37 -0.22
C LYS A 43 5.42 -13.97 -1.41
N ASN A 44 4.22 -14.53 -1.61
CA ASN A 44 3.35 -14.13 -2.72
C ASN A 44 3.00 -12.63 -2.73
N LYS A 45 2.83 -12.02 -1.56
CA LYS A 45 2.58 -10.57 -1.43
C LYS A 45 3.79 -9.72 -1.87
N ARG A 46 5.02 -10.21 -1.69
CA ARG A 46 6.27 -9.54 -2.08
C ARG A 46 6.64 -9.76 -3.57
N ASN A 47 6.11 -10.82 -4.18
CA ASN A 47 6.52 -11.31 -5.51
C ASN A 47 5.83 -10.64 -6.69
N ASN A 48 4.81 -9.82 -6.48
CA ASN A 48 4.04 -9.21 -7.57
C ASN A 48 4.79 -8.00 -8.17
N LYS A 49 5.90 -8.30 -8.87
CA LYS A 49 6.71 -7.31 -9.60
C LYS A 49 5.85 -6.48 -10.56
N ILE A 50 4.91 -7.12 -11.25
CA ILE A 50 3.98 -6.48 -12.19
C ILE A 50 3.14 -5.40 -11.50
N MET A 51 2.57 -5.71 -10.33
CA MET A 51 1.76 -4.74 -9.58
C MET A 51 2.59 -3.54 -9.09
N LYS A 52 3.85 -3.78 -8.71
CA LYS A 52 4.76 -2.69 -8.30
C LYS A 52 5.07 -1.75 -9.45
N TYR A 53 5.38 -2.29 -10.64
CA TYR A 53 5.61 -1.47 -11.83
C TYR A 53 4.34 -0.78 -12.31
N PHE A 54 3.18 -1.44 -12.19
CA PHE A 54 1.90 -0.83 -12.53
C PHE A 54 1.58 0.35 -11.60
N ALA A 55 1.72 0.17 -10.28
CA ALA A 55 1.53 1.24 -9.31
C ALA A 55 2.51 2.42 -9.53
N LEU A 56 3.76 2.13 -9.88
CA LEU A 56 4.76 3.14 -10.20
C LEU A 56 4.39 3.90 -11.49
N ALA A 57 3.94 3.19 -12.52
CA ALA A 57 3.46 3.80 -13.75
C ALA A 57 2.21 4.66 -13.52
N THR A 58 1.24 4.21 -12.73
CA THR A 58 0.05 4.98 -12.38
C THR A 58 0.43 6.29 -11.67
N ASN A 59 1.39 6.26 -10.75
CA ASN A 59 1.88 7.47 -10.09
C ASN A 59 2.55 8.43 -11.08
N MET A 60 3.34 7.91 -12.04
CA MET A 60 3.91 8.73 -13.11
C MET A 60 2.83 9.36 -13.99
N VAL A 61 1.79 8.60 -14.35
CA VAL A 61 0.65 9.11 -15.12
C VAL A 61 -0.05 10.24 -14.35
N TYR A 62 -0.25 10.10 -13.05
CA TYR A 62 -0.81 11.19 -12.23
C TYR A 62 0.05 12.44 -12.25
N ILE A 63 1.37 12.32 -12.08
CA ILE A 63 2.28 13.49 -12.07
C ILE A 63 2.24 14.24 -13.40
N LEU A 64 2.11 13.53 -14.52
CA LEU A 64 2.07 14.13 -15.86
C LEU A 64 0.68 14.62 -16.26
N ALA A 65 -0.36 13.82 -16.01
CA ALA A 65 -1.72 14.11 -16.48
C ALA A 65 -2.45 15.14 -15.60
N LEU A 66 -2.19 15.15 -14.29
CA LEU A 66 -2.86 16.06 -13.36
C LEU A 66 -2.63 17.56 -13.70
N PRO A 67 -1.40 18.05 -13.95
CA PRO A 67 -1.20 19.45 -14.31
C PRO A 67 -1.84 19.81 -15.66
N ILE A 68 -1.88 18.86 -16.62
CA ILE A 68 -2.55 19.06 -17.91
C ILE A 68 -4.07 19.17 -17.71
N LEU A 69 -4.66 18.29 -16.89
CA LEU A 69 -6.09 18.28 -16.59
C LEU A 69 -6.51 19.56 -15.85
N ILE A 70 -5.69 20.01 -14.89
CA ILE A 70 -5.91 21.27 -14.17
C ILE A 70 -5.80 22.46 -15.13
N MET A 71 -4.79 22.50 -16.01
CA MET A 71 -4.68 23.54 -17.03
C MET A 71 -5.91 23.59 -17.94
N LEU A 72 -6.38 22.44 -18.40
CA LEU A 72 -7.55 22.34 -19.27
C LEU A 72 -8.82 22.83 -18.55
N GLY A 73 -9.03 22.36 -17.31
CA GLY A 73 -10.16 22.79 -16.49
C GLY A 73 -10.12 24.28 -16.19
N PHE A 74 -8.95 24.82 -15.84
CA PHE A 74 -8.75 26.24 -15.58
C PHE A 74 -8.96 27.08 -16.85
N TYR A 75 -8.49 26.63 -18.00
CA TYR A 75 -8.72 27.28 -19.29
C TYR A 75 -10.21 27.39 -19.62
N LEU A 76 -10.97 26.30 -19.47
CA LEU A 76 -12.42 26.31 -19.69
C LEU A 76 -13.15 27.21 -18.67
N PHE A 77 -12.72 27.19 -17.41
CA PHE A 77 -13.29 28.03 -16.36
C PHE A 77 -13.06 29.52 -16.63
N LEU A 78 -11.82 29.91 -16.97
CA LEU A 78 -11.48 31.29 -17.34
C LEU A 78 -12.20 31.74 -18.60
N LYS A 79 -12.31 30.86 -19.62
CA LYS A 79 -13.07 31.15 -20.84
C LYS A 79 -14.53 31.50 -20.54
N LYS A 80 -15.15 30.81 -19.57
CA LYS A 80 -16.54 31.07 -19.18
C LYS A 80 -16.72 32.37 -18.40
N TYR A 81 -15.76 32.77 -17.56
CA TYR A 81 -15.93 33.88 -16.62
C TYR A 81 -15.25 35.20 -17.01
N LEU A 82 -14.07 35.17 -17.64
CA LEU A 82 -13.25 36.36 -17.90
C LEU A 82 -13.07 36.68 -19.39
N PHE A 83 -13.09 35.68 -20.28
CA PHE A 83 -12.68 35.87 -21.67
C PHE A 83 -13.86 35.75 -22.64
N LYS A 84 -14.34 36.89 -23.16
CA LYS A 84 -15.21 36.91 -24.35
C LYS A 84 -14.44 36.62 -25.66
N THR A 85 -13.11 36.66 -25.62
CA THR A 85 -12.19 36.43 -26.76
C THR A 85 -10.95 35.69 -26.28
N ASP A 86 -10.41 34.76 -27.08
CA ASP A 86 -9.19 34.01 -26.78
C ASP A 86 -7.97 34.96 -26.71
N GLN A 87 -7.66 35.49 -25.52
CA GLN A 87 -6.53 36.40 -25.30
C GLN A 87 -5.26 35.62 -24.93
N PRO A 88 -4.25 35.53 -25.82
CA PRO A 88 -3.03 34.77 -25.57
C PRO A 88 -2.14 35.34 -24.45
N ILE A 89 -2.38 36.58 -24.01
CA ILE A 89 -1.64 37.23 -22.90
C ILE A 89 -1.68 36.38 -21.62
N VAL A 90 -2.78 35.71 -21.33
CA VAL A 90 -2.92 34.93 -20.09
C VAL A 90 -2.06 33.68 -20.11
N LEU A 91 -1.98 33.02 -21.27
CA LEU A 91 -1.04 31.91 -21.48
C LEU A 91 0.41 32.36 -21.31
N ILE A 92 0.75 33.55 -21.79
CA ILE A 92 2.09 34.13 -21.63
C ILE A 92 2.41 34.39 -20.15
N ILE A 93 1.47 34.95 -19.38
CA ILE A 93 1.65 35.16 -17.93
C ILE A 93 1.79 33.82 -17.20
N PHE A 94 0.96 32.82 -17.52
CA PHE A 94 1.08 31.47 -16.94
C PHE A 94 2.39 30.78 -17.30
N LEU A 95 2.89 30.97 -18.52
CA LEU A 95 4.17 30.41 -18.96
C LEU A 95 5.33 31.00 -18.14
N ILE A 96 5.33 32.32 -17.92
CA ILE A 96 6.34 33.01 -17.11
C ILE A 96 6.27 32.54 -15.66
N LEU A 97 5.07 32.47 -15.07
CA LEU A 97 4.87 31.97 -13.70
C LEU A 97 5.30 30.50 -13.55
N GLY A 98 4.96 29.66 -14.52
CA GLY A 98 5.37 28.25 -14.55
C GLY A 98 6.89 28.09 -14.62
N ALA A 99 7.55 28.88 -15.46
CA ALA A 99 9.02 28.88 -15.57
C ALA A 99 9.70 29.33 -14.27
N ILE A 100 9.22 30.40 -13.65
CA ILE A 100 9.75 30.91 -12.37
C ILE A 100 9.55 29.87 -11.26
N SER A 101 8.36 29.27 -11.18
CA SER A 101 8.05 28.21 -10.19
C SER A 101 8.91 26.96 -10.40
N GLY A 102 9.11 26.53 -11.65
CA GLY A 102 9.96 25.39 -11.99
C GLY A 102 11.42 25.64 -11.61
N TYR A 103 11.95 26.82 -11.94
CA TYR A 103 13.31 27.22 -11.59
C TYR A 103 13.54 27.24 -10.07
N TRP A 104 12.61 27.81 -9.31
CA TRP A 104 12.69 27.83 -7.85
C TRP A 104 12.68 26.41 -7.25
N SER A 105 11.83 25.52 -7.78
CA SER A 105 11.75 24.12 -7.34
C SER A 105 13.07 23.38 -7.56
N LEU A 106 13.72 23.58 -8.71
CA LEU A 106 15.02 22.95 -9.02
C LEU A 106 16.13 23.43 -8.09
N ILE A 107 16.24 24.75 -7.85
CA ILE A 107 17.21 25.30 -6.93
C ILE A 107 17.01 24.76 -5.51
N LYS A 108 15.76 24.65 -5.07
CA LYS A 108 15.43 24.11 -3.76
C LYS A 108 15.83 22.64 -3.62
N GLN A 109 15.66 21.85 -4.68
CA GLN A 109 16.12 20.46 -4.71
C GLN A 109 17.65 20.37 -4.61
N ILE A 110 18.39 21.19 -5.38
CA ILE A 110 19.85 21.22 -5.35
C ILE A 110 20.38 21.63 -3.97
N ASN A 111 19.79 22.66 -3.34
CA ASN A 111 20.23 23.14 -2.03
C ASN A 111 19.91 22.17 -0.88
N ASN A 112 18.89 21.32 -1.02
CA ASN A 112 18.53 20.30 -0.02
C ASN A 112 19.36 19.00 -0.12
N ILE A 113 20.20 18.84 -1.14
CA ILE A 113 21.09 17.68 -1.31
C ILE A 113 22.46 17.92 -0.63
N LYS A 114 22.67 19.09 -0.03
CA LYS A 114 23.87 19.40 0.77
C LYS A 114 23.80 18.79 2.16
#